data_AF-A0A3D5ICD5-F1
#
_entry.id   AF-A0A3D5ICD5-F1
#
_cell.length_a   1.000
_cell.length_b   1.000
_cell.length_c   1.000
_cell.angle_alpha   90.00
_cell.angle_beta   90.00
_cell.angle_gamma   90.00
#
_symmetry.space_group_name_H-M   'P 1'
#
loop_
_entity.id
_entity.type
_entity.pdbx_description
1 polymer ?
#
loop_
_entity_poly.entity_id
_entity_poly.type
_entity_poly.pdbx_seq_one_letter_code
_entity_poly.pdbx_strand_id
1 'polypeptide(L)'
;MLEQMSFIIPGESEQIALIDTMEAESVPATPFAFSVSKEDMDAILRTGGNTANHRLILAAEFSKGKPVEEMTQILRQVYHGGNGMVTEHGRISAWYAEDGILFAPGGSARYTRIAQVMSWEDAARRIGELLESGQFISVIELATAPAHERAMIAQRLWYLYGDTTTEGKAFLPSMESIRGGGFPDETARLAERLADPAFLSGITTEMDAFADAYAQNRHLLRFRFHNPNVLNQSLRELALSRREYESLLTEVARPAAFITEDEMDAQLASGSSMAGGKERIYRFFTAYPAHTPKEKADYLKEEYGIGGHSHAVSGSDHSSESHDGKGIKLQKEGCPAVQLSWAQVVKRMDALIARGRYMTQSELENISALPEKR
;
A
#
# COMPACT_ATOMS: atom_id res chain seq x y z
N MET A 1 23.53 -38.82 -58.96
CA MET A 1 22.78 -37.61 -58.57
C MET A 1 23.02 -37.42 -57.09
N LEU A 2 23.89 -36.47 -56.72
CA LEU A 2 24.09 -36.05 -55.33
C LEU A 2 23.17 -34.86 -55.07
N GLU A 3 22.23 -34.99 -54.15
CA GLU A 3 21.45 -33.86 -53.62
C GLU A 3 22.34 -33.02 -52.69
N GLN A 4 22.43 -31.72 -52.98
CA GLN A 4 23.04 -30.73 -52.11
C GLN A 4 22.09 -30.44 -50.95
N MET A 5 22.52 -30.75 -49.72
CA MET A 5 21.90 -30.23 -48.51
C MET A 5 22.36 -28.78 -48.29
N SER A 6 21.45 -27.83 -48.49
CA SER A 6 21.66 -26.42 -48.13
C SER A 6 21.59 -26.26 -46.60
N PHE A 7 22.73 -25.93 -45.99
CA PHE A 7 22.77 -25.45 -44.61
C PHE A 7 22.22 -24.02 -44.57
N ILE A 8 21.05 -23.84 -43.98
CA ILE A 8 20.50 -22.53 -43.63
C ILE A 8 21.24 -22.07 -42.38
N ILE A 9 22.09 -21.05 -42.51
CA ILE A 9 22.69 -20.35 -41.37
C ILE A 9 21.62 -19.37 -40.83
N PRO A 10 21.17 -19.48 -39.58
CA PRO A 10 20.17 -18.57 -39.01
C PRO A 10 20.70 -17.13 -39.03
N GLY A 11 19.82 -16.18 -39.33
CA GLY A 11 20.16 -14.75 -39.33
C GLY A 11 20.45 -14.22 -37.92
N GLU A 12 21.14 -13.08 -37.84
CA GLU A 12 21.61 -12.47 -36.57
C GLU A 12 20.48 -12.31 -35.51
N SER A 13 19.26 -11.96 -35.93
CA SER A 13 18.10 -11.86 -35.04
C SER A 13 17.58 -13.21 -34.52
N GLU A 14 17.68 -14.27 -35.32
CA GLU A 14 17.34 -15.63 -34.90
C GLU A 14 18.43 -16.23 -34.01
N GLN A 15 19.69 -15.83 -34.21
CA GLN A 15 20.79 -16.19 -33.31
C GLN A 15 20.65 -15.50 -31.95
N ILE A 16 20.24 -14.23 -31.91
CA ILE A 16 19.93 -13.53 -30.64
C ILE A 16 18.75 -14.21 -29.93
N ALA A 17 17.69 -14.56 -30.65
CA ALA A 17 16.56 -15.30 -30.07
C ALA A 17 16.94 -16.71 -29.60
N LEU A 18 17.85 -17.40 -30.30
CA LEU A 18 18.39 -18.70 -29.88
C LEU A 18 19.29 -18.56 -28.63
N ILE A 19 20.10 -17.51 -28.54
CA ILE A 19 20.94 -17.24 -27.37
C ILE A 19 20.05 -16.91 -26.16
N ASP A 20 19.04 -16.05 -26.32
CA ASP A 20 18.08 -15.73 -25.26
C ASP A 20 17.28 -16.97 -24.79
N THR A 21 16.97 -17.90 -25.70
CA THR A 21 16.25 -19.15 -25.35
C THR A 21 17.17 -20.25 -24.80
N MET A 22 18.43 -20.32 -25.23
CA MET A 22 19.40 -21.29 -24.70
C MET A 22 20.01 -20.86 -23.36
N GLU A 23 20.16 -19.55 -23.10
CA GLU A 23 20.49 -19.02 -21.76
C GLU A 23 19.35 -19.25 -20.76
N ALA A 24 18.11 -19.31 -21.23
CA ALA A 24 16.95 -19.65 -20.40
C ALA A 24 16.84 -21.15 -20.06
N GLU A 25 17.47 -22.06 -20.82
CA GLU A 25 17.28 -23.51 -20.67
C GLU A 25 18.54 -24.32 -20.27
N SER A 26 19.74 -23.74 -20.14
CA SER A 26 20.95 -24.54 -19.90
C SER A 26 21.96 -24.08 -18.83
N VAL A 27 21.62 -23.09 -18.01
CA VAL A 27 22.38 -22.82 -16.79
C VAL A 27 21.60 -23.40 -15.61
N PRO A 28 22.13 -24.35 -14.81
CA PRO A 28 21.58 -24.58 -13.48
C PRO A 28 21.72 -23.25 -12.76
N ALA A 29 20.61 -22.51 -12.65
CA ALA A 29 20.56 -21.20 -12.03
C ALA A 29 21.25 -21.32 -10.67
N THR A 30 22.43 -20.70 -10.55
CA THR A 30 23.09 -20.57 -9.27
C THR A 30 22.13 -19.79 -8.37
N PRO A 31 21.58 -20.38 -7.30
CA PRO A 31 20.47 -19.79 -6.54
C PRO A 31 20.79 -18.39 -5.98
N PHE A 32 22.08 -18.06 -5.87
CA PHE A 32 22.60 -16.82 -5.29
C PHE A 32 22.49 -15.59 -6.21
N ALA A 33 22.42 -15.74 -7.54
CA ALA A 33 22.40 -14.58 -8.44
C ALA A 33 21.05 -13.82 -8.44
N PHE A 34 20.00 -14.44 -7.90
CA PHE A 34 18.63 -13.91 -7.89
C PHE A 34 18.05 -13.74 -6.48
N SER A 35 18.84 -13.99 -5.44
CA SER A 35 18.40 -13.81 -4.06
C SER A 35 18.59 -12.36 -3.62
N VAL A 36 17.53 -11.75 -3.11
CA VAL A 36 17.54 -10.51 -2.35
C VAL A 36 18.27 -10.75 -1.02
N SER A 37 19.22 -9.89 -0.68
CA SER A 37 19.98 -10.04 0.56
C SER A 37 19.12 -9.71 1.79
N LYS A 38 19.52 -10.22 2.96
CA LYS A 38 18.82 -9.90 4.22
C LYS A 38 18.83 -8.40 4.53
N GLU A 39 19.94 -7.72 4.26
CA GLU A 39 20.06 -6.27 4.45
C GLU A 39 19.11 -5.49 3.54
N ASP A 40 18.94 -5.92 2.28
CA ASP A 40 17.99 -5.30 1.37
C ASP A 40 16.54 -5.52 1.81
N MET A 41 16.21 -6.73 2.30
CA MET A 41 14.89 -7.00 2.89
C MET A 41 14.64 -6.09 4.10
N ASP A 42 15.62 -5.95 4.98
CA ASP A 42 15.53 -5.07 6.15
C ASP A 42 15.39 -3.60 5.76
N ALA A 43 16.05 -3.16 4.69
CA ALA A 43 15.89 -1.82 4.13
C ALA A 43 14.46 -1.58 3.59
N ILE A 44 13.83 -2.57 2.94
CA ILE A 44 12.41 -2.51 2.59
C ILE A 44 11.53 -2.44 3.84
N LEU A 45 11.79 -3.26 4.87
CA LEU A 45 11.01 -3.21 6.11
C LEU A 45 11.12 -1.84 6.77
N ARG A 46 12.28 -1.18 6.71
CA ARG A 46 12.49 0.16 7.28
C ARG A 46 11.85 1.29 6.49
N THR A 47 11.65 1.15 5.17
CA THR A 47 11.28 2.29 4.30
C THR A 47 10.01 2.07 3.48
N GLY A 48 9.52 0.83 3.36
CA GLY A 48 8.61 0.40 2.30
C GLY A 48 7.12 0.42 2.60
N GLY A 49 6.66 0.85 3.79
CA GLY A 49 5.26 0.68 4.23
C GLY A 49 4.17 1.24 3.30
N ASN A 50 4.43 2.31 2.55
CA ASN A 50 3.41 3.11 1.85
C ASN A 50 2.45 3.87 2.79
N THR A 51 2.36 3.51 4.07
CA THR A 51 1.76 4.33 5.15
C THR A 51 2.76 5.38 5.65
N ALA A 52 2.32 6.63 5.79
CA ALA A 52 3.10 7.72 6.35
C ALA A 52 3.51 7.41 7.81
N ASN A 53 4.73 7.78 8.18
CA ASN A 53 5.26 7.57 9.54
C ASN A 53 5.17 6.11 10.05
N HIS A 54 5.14 5.11 9.15
CA HIS A 54 4.99 3.70 9.55
C HIS A 54 5.99 3.25 10.63
N ARG A 55 7.24 3.73 10.60
CA ARG A 55 8.22 3.42 11.66
C ARG A 55 7.75 3.89 13.04
N LEU A 56 7.14 5.07 13.15
CA LEU A 56 6.60 5.60 14.42
C LEU A 56 5.43 4.73 14.89
N ILE A 57 4.54 4.35 13.97
CA ILE A 57 3.40 3.47 14.26
C ILE A 57 3.92 2.13 14.78
N LEU A 58 4.83 1.49 14.06
CA LEU A 58 5.36 0.18 14.42
C LEU A 58 6.15 0.23 15.73
N ALA A 59 7.01 1.23 15.96
CA ALA A 59 7.71 1.38 17.23
C ALA A 59 6.74 1.50 18.41
N ALA A 60 5.66 2.27 18.26
CA ALA A 60 4.61 2.38 19.27
C ALA A 60 3.89 1.04 19.49
N GLU A 61 3.50 0.34 18.43
CA GLU A 61 2.79 -0.95 18.53
C GLU A 61 3.66 -2.06 19.12
N PHE A 62 4.91 -2.21 18.67
CA PHE A 62 5.86 -3.17 19.24
C PHE A 62 6.21 -2.85 20.70
N SER A 63 6.16 -1.58 21.12
CA SER A 63 6.38 -1.21 22.53
C SER A 63 5.30 -1.78 23.45
N LYS A 64 4.09 -2.05 22.95
CA LYS A 64 2.98 -2.58 23.75
C LYS A 64 3.12 -4.06 24.12
N GLY A 65 4.13 -4.77 23.57
CA GLY A 65 4.35 -6.19 23.85
C GLY A 65 3.23 -7.10 23.34
N LYS A 66 2.53 -6.70 22.26
CA LYS A 66 1.46 -7.46 21.64
C LYS A 66 1.96 -8.79 21.08
N PRO A 67 1.11 -9.84 21.05
CA PRO A 67 1.48 -11.12 20.46
C PRO A 67 1.73 -10.99 18.95
N VAL A 68 2.49 -11.92 18.38
CA VAL A 68 2.93 -11.85 16.98
C VAL A 68 1.74 -11.83 16.02
N GLU A 69 0.66 -12.52 16.37
CA GLU A 69 -0.57 -12.60 15.57
C GLU A 69 -1.22 -11.22 15.41
N GLU A 70 -1.31 -10.44 16.49
CA GLU A 70 -1.81 -9.05 16.45
C GLU A 70 -0.86 -8.15 15.66
N MET A 71 0.45 -8.33 15.83
CA MET A 71 1.45 -7.58 15.08
C MET A 71 1.33 -7.85 13.57
N THR A 72 1.04 -9.09 13.15
CA THR A 72 0.84 -9.38 11.72
C THR A 72 -0.33 -8.59 11.12
N GLN A 73 -1.41 -8.37 11.88
CA GLN A 73 -2.56 -7.58 11.42
C GLN A 73 -2.19 -6.10 11.28
N ILE A 74 -1.39 -5.58 12.20
CA ILE A 74 -0.86 -4.21 12.13
C ILE A 74 0.05 -4.07 10.91
N LEU A 75 0.97 -5.02 10.68
CA LEU A 75 1.84 -4.99 9.51
C LEU A 75 1.04 -4.97 8.20
N ARG A 76 -0.04 -5.74 8.08
CA ARG A 76 -0.89 -5.74 6.87
C ARG A 76 -1.61 -4.42 6.62
N GLN A 77 -1.86 -3.63 7.66
CA GLN A 77 -2.42 -2.28 7.53
C GLN A 77 -1.35 -1.26 7.16
N VAL A 78 -0.12 -1.49 7.62
CA VAL A 78 1.01 -0.57 7.45
C VAL A 78 1.79 -0.79 6.17
N TYR A 79 1.80 -2.02 5.63
CA TYR A 79 2.49 -2.41 4.41
C TYR A 79 1.45 -2.92 3.39
N HIS A 80 1.23 -2.14 2.33
CA HIS A 80 0.21 -2.47 1.33
C HIS A 80 0.64 -2.10 -0.09
N GLY A 81 0.25 -2.92 -1.08
CA GLY A 81 0.63 -2.74 -2.49
C GLY A 81 2.08 -3.11 -2.78
N GLY A 82 2.83 -2.27 -3.49
CA GLY A 82 4.23 -2.52 -3.89
C GLY A 82 5.19 -1.42 -3.47
N ASN A 83 6.49 -1.74 -3.47
CA ASN A 83 7.56 -0.78 -3.21
C ASN A 83 8.83 -1.15 -4.00
N GLY A 84 9.53 -0.15 -4.54
CA GLY A 84 10.75 -0.33 -5.32
C GLY A 84 11.89 0.48 -4.75
N MET A 85 13.06 -0.15 -4.64
CA MET A 85 14.27 0.43 -4.06
C MET A 85 15.49 0.10 -4.91
N VAL A 86 16.45 1.03 -4.99
CA VAL A 86 17.76 0.84 -5.60
C VAL A 86 18.81 0.73 -4.51
N THR A 87 19.49 -0.41 -4.45
CA THR A 87 20.61 -0.66 -3.53
C THR A 87 21.91 -0.88 -4.31
N GLU A 88 23.01 -1.17 -3.62
CA GLU A 88 24.27 -1.55 -4.27
C GLU A 88 24.13 -2.82 -5.12
N HIS A 89 23.16 -3.68 -4.79
CA HIS A 89 22.83 -4.91 -5.52
C HIS A 89 21.89 -4.66 -6.72
N GLY A 90 21.51 -3.40 -6.99
CA GLY A 90 20.63 -3.01 -8.09
C GLY A 90 19.20 -2.73 -7.66
N ARG A 91 18.25 -2.87 -8.60
CA ARG A 91 16.82 -2.64 -8.32
C ARG A 91 16.24 -3.84 -7.60
N ILE A 92 15.47 -3.57 -6.56
CA ILE A 92 14.75 -4.55 -5.76
C ILE A 92 13.30 -4.09 -5.68
N SER A 93 12.38 -5.03 -5.88
CA SER A 93 10.95 -4.79 -5.76
C SER A 93 10.38 -5.64 -4.63
N ALA A 94 9.40 -5.09 -3.94
CA ALA A 94 8.60 -5.77 -2.94
C ALA A 94 7.12 -5.68 -3.30
N TRP A 95 6.37 -6.75 -3.03
CA TRP A 95 4.91 -6.75 -3.10
C TRP A 95 4.33 -7.32 -1.81
N TYR A 96 3.43 -6.57 -1.18
CA TYR A 96 2.76 -6.92 0.06
C TYR A 96 1.49 -7.71 -0.26
N ALA A 97 1.60 -9.04 -0.24
CA ALA A 97 0.53 -9.97 -0.57
C ALA A 97 -0.26 -10.43 0.68
N GLU A 98 -1.29 -11.23 0.42
CA GLU A 98 -2.14 -11.80 1.47
C GLU A 98 -1.38 -12.79 2.37
N ASP A 99 -0.39 -13.52 1.87
CA ASP A 99 0.35 -14.53 2.62
C ASP A 99 1.71 -14.03 3.15
N GLY A 100 2.23 -12.94 2.60
CA GLY A 100 3.48 -12.36 3.06
C GLY A 100 4.00 -11.23 2.17
N ILE A 101 5.28 -10.94 2.32
CA ILE A 101 6.02 -9.97 1.52
C ILE A 101 6.83 -10.74 0.48
N LEU A 102 6.54 -10.51 -0.79
CA LEU A 102 7.34 -11.01 -1.91
C LEU A 102 8.46 -10.04 -2.20
N PHE A 103 9.68 -10.54 -2.35
CA PHE A 103 10.88 -9.79 -2.72
C PHE A 103 11.50 -10.37 -3.97
N ALA A 104 11.88 -9.52 -4.92
CA ALA A 104 12.62 -9.97 -6.09
C ALA A 104 13.58 -8.88 -6.61
N PRO A 105 14.72 -9.26 -7.20
CA PRO A 105 15.50 -8.35 -8.02
C PRO A 105 14.70 -7.86 -9.23
N GLY A 106 15.00 -6.65 -9.69
CA GLY A 106 14.36 -6.01 -10.85
C GLY A 106 13.15 -5.15 -10.49
N GLY A 107 12.21 -5.05 -11.44
CA GLY A 107 11.07 -4.12 -11.37
C GLY A 107 9.74 -4.72 -10.92
N SER A 108 9.68 -6.03 -10.63
CA SER A 108 8.45 -6.74 -10.23
C SER A 108 8.79 -7.88 -9.27
N ALA A 109 7.94 -8.08 -8.27
CA ALA A 109 7.99 -9.19 -7.32
C ALA A 109 6.70 -10.04 -7.31
N ARG A 110 5.56 -9.48 -7.72
CA ARG A 110 4.23 -10.11 -7.49
C ARG A 110 3.99 -11.41 -8.26
N TYR A 111 4.43 -11.48 -9.52
CA TYR A 111 4.12 -12.59 -10.42
C TYR A 111 5.35 -13.30 -10.97
N THR A 112 6.52 -13.05 -10.37
CA THR A 112 7.79 -13.66 -10.80
C THR A 112 8.05 -14.95 -10.03
N ARG A 113 8.64 -15.95 -10.71
CA ARG A 113 8.94 -17.26 -10.11
C ARG A 113 10.13 -17.24 -9.16
N ILE A 114 10.97 -16.21 -9.26
CA ILE A 114 12.18 -16.04 -8.44
C ILE A 114 11.91 -15.27 -7.14
N ALA A 115 10.66 -14.87 -6.88
CA ALA A 115 10.34 -14.08 -5.70
C ALA A 115 10.56 -14.89 -4.41
N GLN A 116 11.28 -14.30 -3.47
CA GLN A 116 11.39 -14.81 -2.11
C GLN A 116 10.21 -14.33 -1.29
N VAL A 117 9.59 -15.22 -0.53
CA VAL A 117 8.44 -14.89 0.31
C VAL A 117 8.88 -14.87 1.77
N MET A 118 8.61 -13.76 2.44
CA MET A 118 8.68 -13.64 3.90
C MET A 118 7.26 -13.64 4.44
N SER A 119 6.92 -14.59 5.31
CA SER A 119 5.59 -14.59 5.93
C SER A 119 5.40 -13.34 6.79
N TRP A 120 4.14 -12.95 7.04
CA TRP A 120 3.86 -11.82 7.92
C TRP A 120 4.35 -12.03 9.35
N GLU A 121 4.39 -13.26 9.84
CA GLU A 121 4.96 -13.58 11.15
C GLU A 121 6.49 -13.42 11.15
N ASP A 122 7.17 -13.88 10.09
CA ASP A 122 8.62 -13.70 9.96
C ASP A 122 8.97 -12.20 9.85
N ALA A 123 8.16 -11.42 9.13
CA ALA A 123 8.31 -9.96 9.06
C ALA A 123 8.13 -9.31 10.43
N ALA A 124 7.13 -9.72 11.22
CA ALA A 124 6.93 -9.23 12.57
C ALA A 124 8.09 -9.57 13.50
N ARG A 125 8.56 -10.83 13.46
CA ARG A 125 9.76 -11.25 14.22
C ARG A 125 10.99 -10.46 13.79
N ARG A 126 11.19 -10.26 12.48
CA ARG A 126 12.34 -9.52 11.96
C ARG A 126 12.33 -8.04 12.36
N ILE A 127 11.19 -7.36 12.30
CA ILE A 127 11.07 -5.97 12.77
C ILE A 127 11.33 -5.89 14.29
N GLY A 128 10.82 -6.86 15.07
CA GLY A 128 11.13 -6.99 16.48
C GLY A 128 12.63 -7.10 16.75
N GLU A 129 13.32 -7.99 16.04
CA GLU A 129 14.79 -8.13 16.14
C GLU A 129 15.53 -6.83 15.79
N LEU A 130 15.08 -6.11 14.74
CA LEU A 130 15.67 -4.83 14.34
C LEU A 130 15.40 -3.72 15.38
N LEU A 131 14.28 -3.75 16.09
CA LEU A 131 14.00 -2.84 17.19
C LEU A 131 14.89 -3.16 18.40
N GLU A 132 15.03 -4.44 18.74
CA GLU A 132 15.88 -4.91 19.84
C GLU A 132 17.37 -4.60 19.61
N SER A 133 17.85 -4.71 18.37
CA SER A 133 19.22 -4.37 18.01
C SER A 133 19.43 -2.87 17.77
N GLY A 134 18.38 -2.05 17.85
CA GLY A 134 18.42 -0.60 17.61
C GLY A 134 18.68 -0.21 16.16
N GLN A 135 18.33 -1.06 15.20
CA GLN A 135 18.61 -0.90 13.77
C GLN A 135 17.36 -0.62 12.91
N PHE A 136 16.18 -0.42 13.50
CA PHE A 136 14.93 -0.21 12.75
C PHE A 136 14.58 1.27 12.49
N ILE A 137 14.72 2.10 13.53
CA ILE A 137 14.17 3.46 13.61
C ILE A 137 15.25 4.40 14.16
N SER A 138 15.27 5.67 13.77
CA SER A 138 16.24 6.63 14.30
C SER A 138 15.95 7.04 15.75
N VAL A 139 16.96 7.56 16.46
CA VAL A 139 16.82 8.06 17.84
C VAL A 139 15.72 9.12 17.97
N ILE A 140 15.64 10.05 17.01
CA ILE A 140 14.64 11.14 17.03
C ILE A 140 13.24 10.58 16.77
N GLU A 141 13.10 9.69 15.78
CA GLU A 141 11.82 9.05 15.46
C GLU A 141 11.32 8.22 16.65
N LEU A 142 12.20 7.43 17.27
CA LEU A 142 11.86 6.60 18.43
C LEU A 142 11.35 7.44 19.60
N ALA A 143 12.03 8.55 19.92
CA ALA A 143 11.58 9.49 20.95
C ALA A 143 10.24 10.17 20.61
N THR A 144 9.91 10.29 19.32
CA THR A 144 8.68 10.93 18.84
C THR A 144 7.49 9.97 18.81
N ALA A 145 7.71 8.65 18.71
CA ALA A 145 6.68 7.65 18.49
C ALA A 145 5.50 7.72 19.51
N PRO A 146 5.71 7.86 20.83
CA PRO A 146 4.59 7.96 21.78
C PRO A 146 3.74 9.21 21.59
N ALA A 147 4.36 10.34 21.24
CA ALA A 147 3.65 11.59 20.98
C ALA A 147 2.84 11.50 19.67
N HIS A 148 3.43 10.88 18.64
CA HIS A 148 2.76 10.63 17.37
C HIS A 148 1.52 9.73 17.55
N GLU A 149 1.62 8.66 18.33
CA GLU A 149 0.48 7.79 18.63
C GLU A 149 -0.69 8.56 19.29
N ARG A 150 -0.39 9.38 20.31
CA ARG A 150 -1.39 10.23 20.95
C ARG A 150 -2.01 11.24 19.99
N ALA A 151 -1.21 11.83 19.09
CA ALA A 151 -1.69 12.75 18.08
C ALA A 151 -2.67 12.08 17.10
N MET A 152 -2.37 10.86 16.64
CA MET A 152 -3.26 10.09 15.77
C MET A 152 -4.59 9.75 16.46
N ILE A 153 -4.55 9.32 17.73
CA ILE A 153 -5.75 9.02 18.51
C ILE A 153 -6.57 10.29 18.77
N ALA A 154 -5.90 11.39 19.15
CA ALA A 154 -6.53 12.69 19.37
C ALA A 154 -7.25 13.18 18.11
N GLN A 155 -6.62 13.10 16.95
CA GLN A 155 -7.23 13.51 15.69
C GLN A 155 -8.48 12.67 15.36
N ARG A 156 -8.40 11.34 15.51
CA ARG A 156 -9.56 10.45 15.29
C ARG A 156 -10.71 10.75 16.25
N LEU A 157 -10.39 10.99 17.52
CA LEU A 157 -11.38 11.36 18.54
C LEU A 157 -12.01 12.73 18.25
N TRP A 158 -11.21 13.69 17.79
CA TRP A 158 -11.70 15.01 17.40
C TRP A 158 -12.68 14.95 16.22
N TYR A 159 -12.36 14.20 15.16
CA TYR A 159 -13.29 14.01 14.04
C TYR A 159 -14.57 13.28 14.45
N LEU A 160 -14.47 12.22 15.26
CA LEU A 160 -15.64 11.52 15.79
C LEU A 160 -16.53 12.50 16.57
N TYR A 161 -15.95 13.29 17.46
CA TYR A 161 -16.70 14.26 18.26
C TYR A 161 -17.34 15.36 17.41
N GLY A 162 -16.65 15.83 16.36
CA GLY A 162 -17.16 16.81 15.39
C GLY A 162 -18.42 16.31 14.66
N ASP A 163 -18.46 15.02 14.36
CA ASP A 163 -19.57 14.36 13.67
C ASP A 163 -20.64 13.78 14.60
N THR A 164 -20.46 13.94 15.92
CA THR A 164 -21.39 13.47 16.94
C THR A 164 -22.56 14.46 17.11
N THR A 165 -23.78 13.94 17.23
CA THR A 165 -24.99 14.74 17.48
C THR A 165 -24.98 15.33 18.89
N THR A 166 -25.85 16.30 19.17
CA THR A 166 -25.96 16.89 20.52
C THR A 166 -26.23 15.84 21.59
N GLU A 167 -27.09 14.85 21.29
CA GLU A 167 -27.37 13.71 22.19
C GLU A 167 -26.11 12.86 22.41
N GLY A 168 -25.37 12.53 21.35
CA GLY A 168 -24.15 11.76 21.46
C GLY A 168 -23.04 12.48 22.24
N LYS A 169 -22.95 13.81 22.15
CA LYS A 169 -21.95 14.60 22.87
C LYS A 169 -22.12 14.56 24.38
N ALA A 170 -23.34 14.29 24.87
CA ALA A 170 -23.59 14.12 26.30
C ALA A 170 -22.81 12.94 26.91
N PHE A 171 -22.38 11.97 26.09
CA PHE A 171 -21.54 10.84 26.53
C PHE A 171 -20.05 11.19 26.60
N LEU A 172 -19.61 12.32 26.02
CA LEU A 172 -18.20 12.70 25.89
C LEU A 172 -17.90 14.07 26.53
N PRO A 173 -18.28 14.33 27.81
CA PRO A 173 -18.13 15.64 28.43
C PRO A 173 -16.67 16.13 28.53
N SER A 174 -15.67 15.24 28.60
CA SER A 174 -14.26 15.64 28.64
C SER A 174 -13.82 16.39 27.38
N MET A 175 -14.49 16.17 26.25
CA MET A 175 -14.21 16.85 24.98
C MET A 175 -14.57 18.33 24.98
N GLU A 176 -15.51 18.78 25.82
CA GLU A 176 -15.86 20.20 25.92
C GLU A 176 -14.68 21.05 26.44
N SER A 177 -13.87 20.49 27.33
CA SER A 177 -12.69 21.18 27.89
C SER A 177 -11.57 21.42 26.86
N ILE A 178 -11.63 20.76 25.70
CA ILE A 178 -10.62 20.84 24.64
C ILE A 178 -10.93 21.96 23.65
N ARG A 179 -12.19 22.43 23.60
CA ARG A 179 -12.70 23.36 22.59
C ARG A 179 -11.99 24.72 22.60
N GLY A 180 -11.98 25.37 21.44
CA GLY A 180 -11.44 26.71 21.22
C GLY A 180 -10.17 26.67 20.38
N GLY A 181 -10.29 27.00 19.09
CA GLY A 181 -9.19 27.10 18.12
C GLY A 181 -9.40 26.27 16.86
N GLY A 182 -10.23 25.21 16.91
CA GLY A 182 -10.41 24.28 15.79
C GLY A 182 -9.15 23.46 15.47
N PHE A 183 -9.11 22.87 14.28
CA PHE A 183 -7.93 22.14 13.79
C PHE A 183 -6.87 23.14 13.27
N PRO A 184 -5.57 22.97 13.57
CA PRO A 184 -4.94 21.84 14.28
C PRO A 184 -4.84 21.99 15.81
N ASP A 185 -5.13 23.17 16.36
CA ASP A 185 -4.85 23.52 17.75
C ASP A 185 -5.56 22.62 18.78
N GLU A 186 -6.84 22.30 18.55
CA GLU A 186 -7.63 21.43 19.44
C GLU A 186 -7.09 19.99 19.45
N THR A 187 -6.58 19.50 18.31
CA THR A 187 -6.01 18.15 18.24
C THR A 187 -4.66 18.06 18.96
N ALA A 188 -3.83 19.10 18.87
CA ALA A 188 -2.57 19.17 19.63
C ALA A 188 -2.83 19.20 21.13
N ARG A 189 -3.77 20.05 21.58
CA ARG A 189 -4.19 20.13 22.99
C ARG A 189 -4.74 18.81 23.51
N LEU A 190 -5.55 18.13 22.71
CA LEU A 190 -6.08 16.81 23.08
C LEU A 190 -4.96 15.77 23.18
N ALA A 191 -4.00 15.76 22.26
CA ALA A 191 -2.86 14.84 22.31
C ALA A 191 -2.00 15.04 23.57
N GLU A 192 -1.82 16.28 24.01
CA GLU A 192 -1.17 16.61 25.29
C GLU A 192 -1.99 16.10 26.48
N ARG A 193 -3.31 16.32 26.48
CA ARG A 193 -4.20 15.85 27.56
C ARG A 193 -4.26 14.33 27.66
N LEU A 194 -4.14 13.61 26.54
CA LEU A 194 -4.06 12.14 26.54
C LEU A 194 -2.80 11.59 27.22
N ALA A 195 -1.79 12.43 27.49
CA ALA A 195 -0.63 12.02 28.28
C ALA A 195 -0.90 12.02 29.80
N ASP A 196 -1.96 12.68 30.26
CA ASP A 196 -2.38 12.67 31.67
C ASP A 196 -3.20 11.40 31.97
N PRO A 197 -2.72 10.51 32.86
CA PRO A 197 -3.43 9.27 33.18
C PRO A 197 -4.86 9.48 33.70
N ALA A 198 -5.12 10.57 34.42
CA ALA A 198 -6.45 10.87 34.95
C ALA A 198 -7.42 11.23 33.82
N PHE A 199 -6.99 12.10 32.90
CA PHE A 199 -7.77 12.44 31.71
C PHE A 199 -7.97 11.21 30.81
N LEU A 200 -6.91 10.43 30.55
CA LEU A 200 -6.99 9.22 29.73
C LEU A 200 -8.01 8.22 30.30
N SER A 201 -7.99 7.98 31.61
CA SER A 201 -8.97 7.10 32.25
C SER A 201 -10.40 7.63 32.14
N GLY A 202 -10.60 8.93 32.30
CA GLY A 202 -11.90 9.59 32.15
C GLY A 202 -12.46 9.46 30.74
N ILE A 203 -11.70 9.90 29.73
CA ILE A 203 -12.14 9.86 28.33
C ILE A 203 -12.32 8.43 27.81
N THR A 204 -11.55 7.45 28.31
CA THR A 204 -11.75 6.03 27.98
C THR A 204 -13.09 5.53 28.50
N THR A 205 -13.46 5.89 29.74
CA THR A 205 -14.76 5.51 30.33
C THR A 205 -15.94 6.17 29.59
N GLU A 206 -15.77 7.43 29.18
CA GLU A 206 -16.74 8.14 28.34
C GLU A 206 -16.90 7.47 26.96
N MET A 207 -15.80 7.06 26.34
CA MET A 207 -15.81 6.36 25.05
C MET A 207 -16.40 4.94 25.13
N ASP A 208 -16.25 4.24 26.25
CA ASP A 208 -16.98 2.99 26.53
C ASP A 208 -18.49 3.22 26.47
N ALA A 209 -18.98 4.17 27.26
CA ALA A 209 -20.41 4.48 27.32
C ALA A 209 -20.95 4.94 25.95
N PHE A 210 -20.18 5.75 25.23
CA PHE A 210 -20.53 6.18 23.88
C PHE A 210 -20.60 5.01 22.90
N ALA A 211 -19.63 4.09 22.93
CA ALA A 211 -19.60 2.93 22.05
C ALA A 211 -20.80 1.99 22.28
N ASP A 212 -21.15 1.74 23.55
CA ASP A 212 -22.32 0.94 23.94
C ASP A 212 -23.64 1.60 23.48
N ALA A 213 -23.77 2.92 23.68
CA ALA A 213 -24.93 3.67 23.24
C ALA A 213 -25.04 3.70 21.70
N TYR A 214 -23.92 3.83 20.99
CA TYR A 214 -23.89 3.83 19.52
C TYR A 214 -24.24 2.46 18.93
N ALA A 215 -23.91 1.37 19.61
CA ALA A 215 -24.34 0.02 19.21
C ALA A 215 -25.87 -0.11 19.22
N GLN A 216 -26.55 0.58 20.13
CA GLN A 216 -28.02 0.59 20.25
C GLN A 216 -28.67 1.66 19.36
N ASN A 217 -28.01 2.81 19.19
CA ASN A 217 -28.51 3.94 18.42
C ASN A 217 -27.45 4.50 17.46
N ARG A 218 -27.52 4.08 16.19
CA ARG A 218 -26.60 4.54 15.14
C ARG A 218 -26.81 6.01 14.73
N HIS A 219 -27.80 6.71 15.28
CA HIS A 219 -28.06 8.13 15.02
C HIS A 219 -27.26 9.09 15.92
N LEU A 220 -26.49 8.56 16.88
CA LEU A 220 -25.57 9.38 17.68
C LEU A 220 -24.44 9.99 16.84
N LEU A 221 -24.13 9.39 15.68
CA LEU A 221 -23.21 9.94 14.69
C LEU A 221 -23.97 10.38 13.44
N ARG A 222 -23.64 11.59 12.95
CA ARG A 222 -24.15 12.13 11.68
C ARG A 222 -23.68 11.31 10.50
N PHE A 223 -22.42 10.87 10.53
CA PHE A 223 -21.81 10.04 9.51
C PHE A 223 -21.32 8.71 10.10
N ARG A 224 -21.61 7.62 9.39
CA ARG A 224 -21.47 6.25 9.91
C ARG A 224 -20.15 5.56 9.53
N PHE A 225 -19.13 6.34 9.13
CA PHE A 225 -17.81 5.82 8.77
C PHE A 225 -16.87 5.69 9.98
N HIS A 226 -17.19 6.30 11.12
CA HIS A 226 -16.41 6.14 12.36
C HIS A 226 -16.59 4.74 12.95
N ASN A 227 -15.53 4.25 13.61
CA ASN A 227 -15.56 3.01 14.39
C ASN A 227 -15.20 3.30 15.86
N PRO A 228 -16.22 3.57 16.72
CA PRO A 228 -16.00 3.91 18.12
C PRO A 228 -15.29 2.81 18.91
N ASN A 229 -15.59 1.53 18.64
CA ASN A 229 -14.95 0.39 19.32
C ASN A 229 -13.44 0.36 19.08
N VAL A 230 -13.00 0.53 17.83
CA VAL A 230 -11.57 0.54 17.49
C VAL A 230 -10.86 1.76 18.09
N LEU A 231 -11.52 2.93 18.09
CA LEU A 231 -10.95 4.12 18.71
C LEU A 231 -10.82 3.97 20.24
N ASN A 232 -11.85 3.42 20.88
CA ASN A 232 -11.85 3.15 22.31
C ASN A 232 -10.77 2.13 22.71
N GLN A 233 -10.59 1.07 21.92
CA GLN A 233 -9.47 0.15 22.10
C GLN A 233 -8.13 0.88 22.00
N SER A 234 -7.97 1.80 21.05
CA SER A 234 -6.74 2.61 20.93
C SER A 234 -6.48 3.46 22.18
N LEU A 235 -7.51 4.03 22.81
CA LEU A 235 -7.38 4.77 24.07
C LEU A 235 -6.95 3.86 25.22
N ARG A 236 -7.55 2.67 25.36
CA ARG A 236 -7.15 1.67 26.36
C ARG A 236 -5.69 1.27 26.21
N GLU A 237 -5.22 1.12 24.97
CA GLU A 237 -3.84 0.74 24.67
C GLU A 237 -2.80 1.79 25.03
N LEU A 238 -3.18 3.07 25.10
CA LEU A 238 -2.26 4.13 25.58
C LEU A 238 -1.82 3.89 27.03
N ALA A 239 -2.63 3.20 27.83
CA ALA A 239 -2.35 2.90 29.24
C ALA A 239 -1.49 1.63 29.45
N LEU A 240 -1.18 0.88 28.38
CA LEU A 240 -0.36 -0.33 28.50
C LEU A 240 1.07 0.00 28.93
N SER A 241 1.67 -0.90 29.72
CA SER A 241 3.11 -0.87 30.00
C SER A 241 3.90 -1.04 28.71
N ARG A 242 4.94 -0.25 28.53
CA ARG A 242 5.75 -0.27 27.31
C ARG A 242 7.11 -0.90 27.54
N ARG A 243 7.55 -1.66 26.55
CA ARG A 243 8.94 -2.06 26.40
C ARG A 243 9.74 -0.88 25.87
N GLU A 244 10.82 -0.55 26.57
CA GLU A 244 11.79 0.44 26.12
C GLU A 244 12.71 -0.17 25.06
N TYR A 245 12.94 0.58 24.00
CA TYR A 245 13.93 0.27 22.96
C TYR A 245 14.97 1.37 22.93
N GLU A 246 16.17 1.03 22.46
CA GLU A 246 17.22 1.98 22.14
C GLU A 246 17.48 1.97 20.64
N SER A 247 17.91 3.09 20.08
CA SER A 247 18.29 3.19 18.67
C SER A 247 19.77 3.49 18.53
N LEU A 248 20.42 2.78 17.62
CA LEU A 248 21.80 3.03 17.18
C LEU A 248 21.86 3.92 15.94
N LEU A 249 20.70 4.26 15.36
CA LEU A 249 20.61 5.04 14.13
C LEU A 249 20.39 6.51 14.44
N THR A 250 21.31 7.37 14.02
CA THR A 250 21.07 8.82 14.03
C THR A 250 20.01 9.19 12.98
N GLU A 251 20.05 8.54 11.83
CA GLU A 251 19.06 8.66 10.76
C GLU A 251 18.84 7.29 10.10
N VAL A 252 17.65 7.08 9.53
CA VAL A 252 17.37 5.89 8.73
C VAL A 252 17.75 6.18 7.29
N ALA A 253 18.65 5.38 6.72
CA ALA A 253 19.04 5.49 5.32
C ALA A 253 17.81 5.40 4.41
N ARG A 254 17.76 6.27 3.39
CA ARG A 254 16.69 6.30 2.39
C ARG A 254 17.28 6.05 1.01
N PRO A 255 17.41 4.78 0.60
CA PRO A 255 17.85 4.44 -0.75
C PRO A 255 16.92 5.06 -1.80
N ALA A 256 17.43 5.24 -3.02
CA ALA A 256 16.61 5.79 -4.10
C ALA A 256 15.44 4.84 -4.39
N ALA A 257 14.23 5.37 -4.43
CA ALA A 257 13.02 4.58 -4.66
C ALA A 257 12.52 4.71 -6.11
N PHE A 258 11.69 3.76 -6.56
CA PHE A 258 11.03 3.82 -7.85
C PHE A 258 9.63 3.17 -7.80
N ILE A 259 8.75 3.58 -8.72
CA ILE A 259 7.44 2.94 -8.91
C ILE A 259 7.64 1.63 -9.70
N THR A 260 7.27 0.51 -9.09
CA THR A 260 7.42 -0.83 -9.65
C THR A 260 6.46 -1.11 -10.81
N GLU A 261 6.79 -2.12 -11.61
CA GLU A 261 5.89 -2.64 -12.65
C GLU A 261 4.58 -3.16 -12.04
N ASP A 262 4.65 -3.80 -10.87
CA ASP A 262 3.47 -4.28 -10.16
C ASP A 262 2.56 -3.13 -9.70
N GLU A 263 3.15 -2.02 -9.24
CA GLU A 263 2.42 -0.79 -8.90
C GLU A 263 1.72 -0.17 -10.10
N MET A 264 2.41 -0.05 -11.23
CA MET A 264 1.83 0.46 -12.47
C MET A 264 0.67 -0.41 -12.93
N ASP A 265 0.89 -1.72 -12.97
CA ASP A 265 -0.09 -2.67 -13.45
C ASP A 265 -1.32 -2.75 -12.52
N ALA A 266 -1.11 -2.70 -11.20
CA ALA A 266 -2.21 -2.63 -10.23
C ALA A 266 -3.04 -1.35 -10.40
N GLN A 267 -2.38 -0.21 -10.67
CA GLN A 267 -3.10 1.04 -10.93
C GLN A 267 -3.93 0.98 -12.20
N LEU A 268 -3.39 0.42 -13.29
CA LEU A 268 -4.16 0.27 -14.53
C LEU A 268 -5.31 -0.72 -14.39
N ALA A 269 -5.12 -1.80 -13.62
CA ALA A 269 -6.17 -2.78 -13.33
C ALA A 269 -7.30 -2.23 -12.45
N SER A 270 -7.14 -1.06 -11.81
CA SER A 270 -8.24 -0.38 -11.10
C SER A 270 -9.30 0.20 -12.06
N GLY A 271 -8.95 0.42 -13.32
CA GLY A 271 -9.82 1.04 -14.33
C GLY A 271 -9.82 2.57 -14.27
N SER A 272 -10.79 3.20 -14.93
CA SER A 272 -11.01 4.65 -14.82
C SER A 272 -11.76 4.99 -13.52
N SER A 273 -11.69 6.25 -13.10
CA SER A 273 -12.39 6.76 -11.92
C SER A 273 -13.92 6.78 -12.06
N MET A 274 -14.44 6.44 -13.24
CA MET A 274 -15.87 6.42 -13.54
C MET A 274 -16.52 5.12 -13.08
N ALA A 275 -17.73 5.21 -12.53
CA ALA A 275 -18.51 4.03 -12.15
C ALA A 275 -18.70 3.08 -13.34
N GLY A 276 -18.33 1.81 -13.17
CA GLY A 276 -18.34 0.78 -14.23
C GLY A 276 -17.28 0.97 -15.33
N GLY A 277 -16.35 1.91 -15.17
CA GLY A 277 -15.32 2.22 -16.16
C GLY A 277 -14.40 1.04 -16.45
N LYS A 278 -13.94 0.34 -15.41
CA LYS A 278 -13.15 -0.89 -15.53
C LYS A 278 -13.82 -1.95 -16.42
N GLU A 279 -15.12 -2.17 -16.21
CA GLU A 279 -15.92 -3.10 -17.02
C GLU A 279 -16.03 -2.67 -18.48
N ARG A 280 -16.33 -1.38 -18.74
CA ARG A 280 -16.41 -0.87 -20.11
C ARG A 280 -15.09 -1.00 -20.85
N ILE A 281 -13.97 -0.68 -20.19
CA ILE A 281 -12.63 -0.85 -20.74
C ILE A 281 -12.40 -2.31 -21.12
N TYR A 282 -12.70 -3.26 -20.22
CA TYR A 282 -12.53 -4.68 -20.51
C TYR A 282 -13.37 -5.11 -21.72
N ARG A 283 -14.68 -4.81 -21.72
CA ARG A 283 -15.59 -5.14 -22.82
C ARG A 283 -15.11 -4.58 -24.15
N PHE A 284 -14.62 -3.34 -24.16
CA PHE A 284 -14.04 -2.73 -25.35
C PHE A 284 -12.78 -3.49 -25.78
N PHE A 285 -11.84 -3.73 -24.88
CA PHE A 285 -10.57 -4.40 -25.21
C PHE A 285 -10.72 -5.83 -25.70
N THR A 286 -11.80 -6.52 -25.30
CA THR A 286 -12.11 -7.91 -25.69
C THR A 286 -13.19 -8.04 -26.76
N ALA A 287 -13.68 -6.92 -27.33
CA ALA A 287 -14.72 -6.95 -28.34
C ALA A 287 -14.29 -7.67 -29.63
N TYR A 288 -15.25 -8.22 -30.36
CA TYR A 288 -15.04 -8.79 -31.69
C TYR A 288 -15.90 -8.05 -32.74
N PRO A 289 -15.32 -7.58 -33.86
CA PRO A 289 -13.92 -7.70 -34.25
C PRO A 289 -12.98 -6.93 -33.33
N ALA A 290 -11.73 -7.40 -33.21
CA ALA A 290 -10.74 -6.81 -32.31
C ALA A 290 -10.38 -5.38 -32.71
N HIS A 291 -10.43 -4.45 -31.75
CA HIS A 291 -10.01 -3.07 -31.96
C HIS A 291 -8.49 -2.95 -32.11
N THR A 292 -8.08 -2.04 -32.98
CA THR A 292 -6.67 -1.67 -33.18
C THR A 292 -6.10 -0.97 -31.93
N PRO A 293 -4.77 -0.98 -31.73
CA PRO A 293 -4.16 -0.25 -30.61
C PRO A 293 -4.48 1.24 -30.60
N LYS A 294 -4.71 1.84 -31.79
CA LYS A 294 -5.10 3.24 -31.92
C LYS A 294 -6.52 3.47 -31.40
N GLU A 295 -7.49 2.66 -31.83
CA GLU A 295 -8.88 2.76 -31.35
C GLU A 295 -8.97 2.56 -29.83
N LYS A 296 -8.19 1.63 -29.29
CA LYS A 296 -8.08 1.44 -27.83
C LYS A 296 -7.51 2.68 -27.13
N ALA A 297 -6.47 3.30 -27.68
CA ALA A 297 -5.86 4.49 -27.10
C ALA A 297 -6.81 5.70 -27.14
N ASP A 298 -7.50 5.90 -28.26
CA ASP A 298 -8.50 6.97 -28.41
C ASP A 298 -9.69 6.75 -27.46
N TYR A 299 -10.17 5.51 -27.35
CA TYR A 299 -11.21 5.13 -26.37
C TYR A 299 -10.77 5.40 -24.93
N LEU A 300 -9.58 4.96 -24.52
CA LEU A 300 -9.07 5.22 -23.17
C LEU A 300 -8.98 6.72 -22.87
N LYS A 301 -8.54 7.53 -23.82
CA LYS A 301 -8.45 8.98 -23.67
C LYS A 301 -9.83 9.62 -23.41
N GLU A 302 -10.87 9.13 -24.07
CA GLU A 302 -12.24 9.59 -23.84
C GLU A 302 -12.82 9.07 -22.52
N GLU A 303 -12.58 7.80 -22.20
CA GLU A 303 -13.08 7.13 -20.99
C GLU A 303 -12.46 7.69 -19.70
N TYR A 304 -11.18 8.06 -19.73
CA TYR A 304 -10.51 8.72 -18.61
C TYR A 304 -10.74 10.24 -18.59
N GLY A 305 -10.72 10.90 -19.75
CA GLY A 305 -10.84 12.36 -19.82
C GLY A 305 -9.64 13.10 -19.22
N ILE A 306 -9.91 14.12 -18.39
CA ILE A 306 -8.89 14.88 -17.64
C ILE A 306 -9.24 14.80 -16.17
N GLY A 307 -8.30 14.34 -15.35
CA GLY A 307 -8.55 14.12 -13.93
C GLY A 307 -7.33 13.59 -13.19
N GLY A 308 -7.58 13.14 -11.96
CA GLY A 308 -6.57 12.59 -11.09
C GLY A 308 -7.08 12.44 -9.66
N HIS A 309 -6.32 11.74 -8.83
CA HIS A 309 -6.62 11.50 -7.42
C HIS A 309 -5.34 11.27 -6.60
N SER A 310 -5.43 11.48 -5.29
CA SER A 310 -4.38 11.15 -4.33
C SER A 310 -4.47 9.69 -3.88
N HIS A 311 -3.44 9.21 -3.19
CA HIS A 311 -3.31 7.83 -2.68
C HIS A 311 -3.35 6.76 -3.78
N ALA A 312 -2.97 7.14 -5.01
CA ALA A 312 -3.20 6.31 -6.18
C ALA A 312 -2.18 5.16 -6.36
N VAL A 313 -0.91 5.38 -6.00
CA VAL A 313 0.13 4.37 -6.23
C VAL A 313 0.24 3.47 -5.01
N SER A 314 -0.33 2.27 -5.11
CA SER A 314 -0.37 1.29 -4.01
C SER A 314 -1.02 1.79 -2.72
N GLY A 315 -1.95 2.76 -2.81
CA GLY A 315 -2.57 3.35 -1.61
C GLY A 315 -1.63 4.25 -0.82
N SER A 316 -0.44 4.58 -1.32
CA SER A 316 0.55 5.33 -0.55
C SER A 316 0.07 6.73 -0.19
N ASP A 317 0.25 7.14 1.07
CA ASP A 317 -0.23 8.44 1.60
C ASP A 317 0.27 9.65 0.81
N HIS A 318 1.47 9.56 0.26
CA HIS A 318 2.09 10.61 -0.53
C HIS A 318 2.27 10.19 -1.99
N SER A 319 1.18 9.68 -2.58
CA SER A 319 1.12 9.34 -3.99
C SER A 319 -0.06 9.98 -4.69
N SER A 320 0.04 10.11 -6.01
CA SER A 320 -1.04 10.60 -6.85
C SER A 320 -0.97 10.01 -8.25
N GLU A 321 -2.12 10.02 -8.89
CA GLU A 321 -2.30 9.73 -10.30
C GLU A 321 -2.99 10.94 -10.94
N SER A 322 -2.52 11.33 -12.12
CA SER A 322 -3.22 12.29 -12.96
C SER A 322 -3.21 11.83 -14.41
N HIS A 323 -4.31 12.08 -15.11
CA HIS A 323 -4.48 11.69 -16.50
C HIS A 323 -5.00 12.85 -17.32
N ASP A 324 -4.49 12.94 -18.55
CA ASP A 324 -4.91 13.92 -19.54
C ASP A 324 -4.76 13.36 -20.96
N GLY A 325 -4.84 14.23 -21.96
CA GLY A 325 -4.70 13.84 -23.35
C GLY A 325 -3.35 13.20 -23.73
N LYS A 326 -2.33 13.26 -22.85
CA LYS A 326 -1.00 12.66 -23.04
C LYS A 326 -0.88 11.27 -22.42
N GLY A 327 -1.79 10.88 -21.53
CA GLY A 327 -1.80 9.59 -20.87
C GLY A 327 -1.91 9.71 -19.35
N ILE A 328 -1.31 8.76 -18.63
CA ILE A 328 -1.38 8.64 -17.17
C ILE A 328 -0.01 8.99 -16.58
N LYS A 329 -0.01 9.85 -15.57
CA LYS A 329 1.15 10.23 -14.78
C LYS A 329 1.00 9.69 -13.36
N LEU A 330 2.00 8.96 -12.90
CA LEU A 330 2.07 8.45 -11.54
C LEU A 330 3.18 9.15 -10.77
N GLN A 331 2.86 9.56 -9.55
CA GLN A 331 3.80 10.18 -8.62
C GLN A 331 3.71 9.48 -7.26
N LYS A 332 4.86 9.25 -6.65
CA LYS A 332 5.00 8.67 -5.31
C LYS A 332 6.19 9.35 -4.65
N GLU A 333 6.06 9.73 -3.39
CA GLU A 333 7.14 10.38 -2.66
C GLU A 333 8.45 9.57 -2.73
N GLY A 334 9.57 10.27 -2.91
CA GLY A 334 10.89 9.66 -3.04
C GLY A 334 11.15 8.92 -4.36
N CYS A 335 10.16 8.84 -5.27
CA CYS A 335 10.28 8.17 -6.56
C CYS A 335 10.32 9.18 -7.72
N PRO A 336 11.08 8.89 -8.80
CA PRO A 336 10.89 9.56 -10.08
C PRO A 336 9.45 9.38 -10.59
N ALA A 337 8.87 10.46 -11.14
CA ALA A 337 7.54 10.40 -11.73
C ALA A 337 7.55 9.50 -12.98
N VAL A 338 6.49 8.70 -13.14
CA VAL A 338 6.30 7.84 -14.32
C VAL A 338 5.24 8.47 -15.21
N GLN A 339 5.55 8.68 -16.49
CA GLN A 339 4.58 9.09 -17.50
C GLN A 339 4.35 7.94 -18.48
N LEU A 340 3.12 7.42 -18.50
CA LEU A 340 2.65 6.42 -19.46
C LEU A 340 1.84 7.11 -20.54
N SER A 341 2.28 7.03 -21.79
CA SER A 341 1.46 7.42 -22.94
C SER A 341 0.27 6.48 -23.10
N TRP A 342 -0.82 6.93 -23.75
CA TRP A 342 -1.97 6.06 -24.03
C TRP A 342 -1.58 4.77 -24.78
N ALA A 343 -0.60 4.83 -25.69
CA ALA A 343 -0.09 3.64 -26.36
C ALA A 343 0.59 2.64 -25.39
N GLN A 344 1.36 3.14 -24.40
CA GLN A 344 1.95 2.30 -23.36
C GLN A 344 0.88 1.72 -22.42
N VAL A 345 -0.15 2.50 -22.08
CA VAL A 345 -1.30 2.03 -21.28
C VAL A 345 -2.02 0.89 -22.01
N VAL A 346 -2.32 1.05 -23.31
CA VAL A 346 -2.93 -0.01 -24.13
C VAL A 346 -2.08 -1.29 -24.09
N LYS A 347 -0.77 -1.18 -24.34
CA LYS A 347 0.13 -2.34 -24.33
C LYS A 347 0.12 -3.08 -22.99
N ARG A 348 0.13 -2.33 -21.87
CA ARG A 348 0.08 -2.92 -20.53
C ARG A 348 -1.27 -3.57 -20.25
N MET A 349 -2.38 -2.87 -20.54
CA MET A 349 -3.72 -3.41 -20.35
C MET A 349 -3.98 -4.67 -21.19
N ASP A 350 -3.55 -4.70 -22.45
CA ASP A 350 -3.63 -5.89 -23.30
C ASP A 350 -2.85 -7.06 -22.69
N ALA A 351 -1.65 -6.81 -22.16
CA ALA A 351 -0.86 -7.84 -21.48
C ALA A 351 -1.53 -8.32 -20.18
N LEU A 352 -2.16 -7.42 -19.41
CA LEU A 352 -2.92 -7.78 -18.21
C LEU A 352 -4.15 -8.62 -18.54
N ILE A 353 -4.91 -8.24 -19.57
CA ILE A 353 -6.09 -8.98 -20.03
C ILE A 353 -5.68 -10.37 -20.54
N ALA A 354 -4.66 -10.44 -21.40
CA ALA A 354 -4.19 -11.71 -21.95
C ALA A 354 -3.69 -12.69 -20.87
N ARG A 355 -3.18 -12.17 -19.74
CA ARG A 355 -2.73 -12.97 -18.59
C ARG A 355 -3.84 -13.22 -17.55
N GLY A 356 -5.06 -12.74 -17.77
CA GLY A 356 -6.16 -12.85 -16.81
C GLY A 356 -5.95 -12.05 -15.51
N ARG A 357 -5.23 -10.93 -15.58
CA ARG A 357 -4.84 -10.10 -14.42
C ARG A 357 -5.51 -8.73 -14.36
N TYR A 358 -6.31 -8.39 -15.37
CA TYR A 358 -7.05 -7.13 -15.39
C TYR A 358 -8.34 -7.18 -14.56
N MET A 359 -9.10 -8.28 -14.71
CA MET A 359 -10.33 -8.55 -13.96
C MET A 359 -10.08 -9.65 -12.92
N THR A 360 -10.75 -9.57 -11.77
CA THR A 360 -10.86 -10.66 -10.82
C THR A 360 -11.96 -11.64 -11.27
N GLN A 361 -11.91 -12.87 -10.75
CA GLN A 361 -12.90 -13.89 -11.06
C GLN A 361 -14.34 -13.43 -10.72
N SER A 362 -14.52 -12.80 -9.55
CA SER A 362 -15.82 -12.26 -9.14
C SER A 362 -16.31 -11.12 -10.04
N GLU A 363 -15.40 -10.28 -10.56
CA GLU A 363 -15.77 -9.23 -11.52
C GLU A 363 -16.26 -9.82 -12.85
N LEU A 364 -15.60 -10.87 -13.35
CA LEU A 364 -16.01 -11.56 -14.57
C LEU A 364 -17.38 -12.22 -14.42
N GLU A 365 -17.65 -12.85 -13.28
CA GLU A 365 -18.95 -13.46 -12.98
C GLU A 365 -20.07 -12.40 -12.99
N ASN A 366 -19.83 -11.24 -12.39
CA ASN A 366 -20.78 -10.12 -12.39
C ASN A 366 -21.05 -9.58 -13.80
N ILE A 367 -20.04 -9.52 -14.67
CA ILE A 367 -20.20 -9.12 -16.07
C ILE A 367 -21.09 -10.11 -16.82
N SER A 368 -20.91 -11.41 -16.59
CA SER A 368 -21.67 -12.48 -17.27
C SER A 368 -23.13 -12.60 -16.81
N ALA A 369 -23.44 -12.15 -15.57
CA ALA A 369 -24.77 -12.23 -14.98
C ALA A 369 -25.69 -11.07 -15.36
N LEU A 370 -25.17 -9.98 -15.94
CA LEU A 370 -25.96 -8.85 -16.41
C LEU A 370 -26.43 -9.12 -17.85
N PRO A 371 -27.75 -9.18 -18.13
CA PRO A 371 -28.22 -9.36 -19.49
C PRO A 371 -27.73 -8.19 -20.35
N GLU A 372 -27.22 -8.50 -21.55
CA GLU A 372 -26.90 -7.51 -22.57
C GLU A 372 -28.15 -6.63 -22.78
N LYS A 373 -28.11 -5.39 -22.28
CA LYS A 373 -29.09 -4.39 -22.69
C LYS A 373 -28.81 -4.10 -24.16
N ARG A 374 -29.61 -4.74 -25.02
CA ARG A 374 -29.70 -4.48 -26.45
C ARG A 374 -30.16 -3.06 -26.75
#